data_AF-A0A1V5H1F3-F1
#
_entry.id   AF-A0A1V5H1F3-F1
#
_cell.length_a   1.000
_cell.length_b   1.000
_cell.length_c   1.000
_cell.angle_alpha   90.00
_cell.angle_beta   90.00
_cell.angle_gamma   90.00
#
_symmetry.space_group_name_H-M   'P 1'
#
loop_
_entity.id
_entity.type
_entity.pdbx_description
1 polymer ?
#
loop_
_entity_poly.entity_id
_entity_poly.type
_entity_poly.pdbx_seq_one_letter_code
_entity_poly.pdbx_strand_id
1 'polypeptide(L)'
;MDIANSRIIPNLAGYYQVSGNARLGSIPDSETFFCSIFKNGERVSAGSYFRNGSTGQGISTVSDLVYMNGTTDYLELYIWHSYSSPLQLVVGKSFQNYISIVGPF
;
A
#
# COMPACT_ATOMS: atom_id res chain seq x y z
N MET A 1 -13.61 0.05 9.17
CA MET A 1 -12.39 -0.74 8.90
C MET A 1 -12.70 -2.17 9.25
N ASP A 2 -12.43 -3.08 8.33
CA ASP A 2 -12.51 -4.52 8.57
C ASP A 2 -11.09 -5.05 8.79
N ILE A 3 -10.76 -5.26 10.06
CA ILE A 3 -9.41 -5.66 10.50
C ILE A 3 -9.15 -7.14 10.16
N ALA A 4 -10.19 -7.98 10.11
CA ALA A 4 -10.03 -9.40 9.81
C ALA A 4 -9.53 -9.62 8.38
N ASN A 5 -9.95 -8.75 7.46
CA ASN A 5 -9.57 -8.82 6.05
C ASN A 5 -8.55 -7.74 5.64
N SER A 6 -8.05 -6.92 6.57
CA SER A 6 -7.15 -5.79 6.27
C SER A 6 -7.71 -4.78 5.26
N ARG A 7 -9.03 -4.50 5.36
CA ARG A 7 -9.77 -3.65 4.42
C ARG A 7 -10.24 -2.33 5.03
N ILE A 8 -10.15 -1.26 4.26
CA ILE A 8 -10.84 0.00 4.54
C ILE A 8 -12.11 0.07 3.71
N ILE A 9 -13.26 0.15 4.38
CA ILE A 9 -14.59 0.25 3.76
C ILE A 9 -15.20 1.59 4.19
N PRO A 10 -15.14 2.64 3.36
CA PRO A 10 -15.79 3.91 3.64
C PRO A 10 -17.31 3.77 3.57
N ASN A 11 -18.01 4.46 4.46
CA ASN A 11 -19.48 4.41 4.60
C ASN A 11 -20.20 5.61 3.95
N LEU A 12 -19.46 6.53 3.33
CA LEU A 12 -19.99 7.66 2.58
C LEU A 12 -19.45 7.61 1.15
N ALA A 13 -20.31 7.87 0.17
CA ALA A 13 -19.89 7.98 -1.21
C ALA A 13 -19.10 9.29 -1.44
N GLY A 14 -18.10 9.24 -2.30
CA GLY A 14 -17.29 10.42 -2.67
C GLY A 14 -15.83 10.09 -2.94
N TYR A 15 -15.04 11.12 -3.25
CA TYR A 15 -13.61 10.98 -3.45
C TYR A 15 -12.87 11.06 -2.13
N TYR A 16 -11.96 10.12 -1.90
CA TYR A 16 -11.08 10.10 -0.73
C TYR A 16 -9.64 10.31 -1.17
N GLN A 17 -8.91 11.15 -0.43
CA GLN A 17 -7.46 11.18 -0.50
C GLN A 17 -6.94 9.93 0.20
N VAL A 18 -6.30 9.04 -0.56
CA VAL A 18 -5.72 7.79 -0.06
C VAL A 18 -4.21 7.91 -0.10
N SER A 19 -3.55 7.62 1.03
CA SER A 19 -2.09 7.58 1.14
C SER A 19 -1.64 6.22 1.68
N GLY A 20 -0.53 5.71 1.15
CA GLY A 20 0.07 4.45 1.59
C GLY A 20 1.58 4.53 1.69
N ASN A 21 2.14 3.82 2.66
CA ASN A 21 3.58 3.62 2.81
C ASN A 21 3.85 2.15 3.12
N ALA A 22 4.92 1.61 2.54
CA ALA A 22 5.45 0.30 2.90
C ALA A 22 6.98 0.35 2.95
N ARG A 23 7.54 -0.29 3.98
CA ARG A 23 8.98 -0.41 4.17
C ARG A 23 9.38 -1.86 4.39
N LEU A 24 10.25 -2.36 3.51
CA LEU A 24 10.85 -3.70 3.61
C LEU A 24 12.27 -3.63 4.16
N GLY A 25 12.65 -4.65 4.94
CA GLY A 25 13.86 -4.67 5.76
C GLY A 25 15.15 -5.06 5.03
N SER A 26 15.08 -6.04 4.12
CA SER A 26 16.27 -6.61 3.46
C SER A 26 15.92 -7.15 2.09
N ILE A 27 15.70 -6.25 1.13
CA ILE A 27 15.48 -6.60 -0.27
C ILE A 27 16.85 -6.87 -0.90
N PRO A 28 17.07 -8.04 -1.53
CA PRO A 28 18.34 -8.39 -2.17
C PRO A 28 18.76 -7.42 -3.29
N ASP A 29 20.04 -7.47 -3.67
CA ASP A 29 20.54 -6.76 -4.83
C ASP A 29 19.76 -7.11 -6.11
N SER A 30 19.60 -6.13 -7.00
CA SER A 30 18.90 -6.24 -8.29
C SER A 30 17.41 -6.56 -8.21
N GLU A 31 16.83 -6.71 -7.02
CA GLU A 31 15.40 -6.93 -6.81
C GLU A 31 14.61 -5.62 -6.80
N THR A 32 13.37 -5.70 -7.25
CA THR A 32 12.41 -4.60 -7.34
C THR A 32 11.32 -4.78 -6.29
N PHE A 33 10.83 -3.68 -5.72
CA PHE A 33 9.58 -3.68 -4.95
C PHE A 33 8.80 -2.39 -5.24
N PHE A 34 7.53 -2.35 -4.85
CA PHE A 34 6.72 -1.14 -4.71
C PHE A 34 5.45 -1.47 -3.91
N CYS A 35 4.78 -0.47 -3.36
CA CYS A 35 3.44 -0.62 -2.80
C CYS A 35 2.37 -0.06 -3.75
N SER A 36 1.13 -0.44 -3.55
CA SER A 36 0.03 -0.09 -4.46
C SER A 36 -1.29 -0.05 -3.72
N ILE A 37 -2.15 0.89 -4.12
CA ILE A 37 -3.52 1.00 -3.66
C ILE A 37 -4.38 0.08 -4.53
N PHE A 38 -5.15 -0.78 -3.88
CA PHE A 38 -6.11 -1.66 -4.53
C PHE A 38 -7.52 -1.24 -4.13
N LYS A 39 -8.44 -1.30 -5.10
CA LYS A 39 -9.89 -1.16 -4.89
C LYS A 39 -10.56 -2.42 -5.41
N ASN A 40 -11.36 -3.07 -4.56
CA ASN A 40 -12.13 -4.26 -4.93
C ASN A 40 -11.28 -5.38 -5.57
N GLY A 41 -10.03 -5.54 -5.13
CA GLY A 41 -9.08 -6.53 -5.67
C GLY A 41 -8.30 -6.07 -6.91
N GLU A 42 -8.56 -4.89 -7.46
CA GLU A 42 -7.83 -4.34 -8.61
C GLU A 42 -6.91 -3.19 -8.20
N ARG A 43 -5.70 -3.15 -8.78
CA ARG A 43 -4.76 -2.06 -8.55
C ARG A 43 -5.24 -0.78 -9.22
N VAL A 44 -5.48 0.27 -8.43
CA VAL A 44 -5.87 1.60 -8.93
C VAL A 44 -4.68 2.55 -9.03
N SER A 45 -3.68 2.39 -8.15
CA SER A 45 -2.49 3.23 -8.12
C SER A 45 -1.27 2.48 -7.63
N ALA A 46 -0.09 2.86 -8.11
CA ALA A 46 1.20 2.29 -7.71
C ALA A 46 2.13 3.39 -7.18
N GLY A 47 2.90 3.05 -6.15
CA GLY A 47 3.91 3.93 -5.57
C GLY A 47 5.20 3.95 -6.36
N SER A 48 6.22 4.60 -5.78
CA SER A 48 7.57 4.64 -6.36
C SER A 48 8.12 3.22 -6.56
N TYR A 49 8.56 2.96 -7.79
CA TYR A 49 9.32 1.78 -8.17
C TYR A 49 10.80 2.01 -7.86
N PHE A 50 11.44 1.09 -7.15
CA PHE A 50 12.89 1.06 -7.04
C PHE A 50 13.40 -0.35 -7.32
N ARG A 51 14.62 -0.40 -7.84
CA ARG A 51 15.42 -1.60 -7.98
C ARG A 51 16.67 -1.39 -7.13
N ASN A 52 16.92 -2.30 -6.20
CA ASN A 52 18.08 -2.17 -5.32
C ASN A 52 19.37 -2.38 -6.12
N GLY A 53 20.39 -1.57 -5.83
CA GLY A 53 21.77 -1.75 -6.34
C GLY A 53 22.72 -2.43 -5.35
N SER A 54 22.19 -2.80 -4.17
CA SER A 54 22.82 -3.63 -3.16
C SER A 54 21.75 -4.11 -2.18
N THR A 55 21.98 -5.20 -1.46
CA THR A 55 21.04 -5.67 -0.42
C THR A 55 20.80 -4.57 0.62
N GLY A 56 19.53 -4.25 0.88
CA GLY A 56 19.20 -3.18 1.82
C GLY A 56 17.71 -2.98 2.02
N GLN A 57 17.38 -1.96 2.80
CA GLN A 57 16.00 -1.52 3.01
C GLN A 57 15.51 -0.75 1.80
N GLY A 58 14.19 -0.73 1.63
CA GLY A 58 13.59 0.28 0.78
C GLY A 58 12.19 0.64 1.22
N ILE A 59 11.74 1.79 0.70
CA ILE A 59 10.50 2.44 1.07
C ILE A 59 9.75 2.80 -0.22
N SER A 60 8.48 2.41 -0.30
CA SER A 60 7.57 2.84 -1.37
C SER A 60 6.43 3.64 -0.76
N THR A 61 6.09 4.76 -1.41
CA THR A 61 4.95 5.61 -1.04
C THR A 61 4.02 5.73 -2.24
N VAL A 62 2.71 5.76 -1.98
CA VAL A 62 1.66 5.90 -2.98
C VAL A 62 0.59 6.86 -2.46
N SER A 63 0.03 7.68 -3.35
CA SER A 63 -1.09 8.55 -3.02
C SER A 63 -2.00 8.72 -4.23
N ASP A 64 -3.32 8.73 -4.01
CA ASP A 64 -4.30 8.92 -5.07
C ASP A 64 -5.62 9.51 -4.53
N LEU A 65 -6.46 10.03 -5.43
CA LEU A 65 -7.86 10.37 -5.15
C LEU A 65 -8.76 9.24 -5.68
N VAL A 66 -9.32 8.45 -4.77
CA VAL A 66 -10.12 7.27 -5.14
C VAL A 66 -11.59 7.50 -4.81
N TYR A 67 -12.46 7.37 -5.81
CA TYR A 67 -13.91 7.39 -5.59
C TYR A 67 -14.35 6.09 -4.90
N MET A 68 -15.19 6.23 -3.88
CA MET A 68 -15.75 5.11 -3.12
C MET A 68 -17.27 5.21 -3.12
N ASN A 69 -17.96 4.07 -3.25
CA ASN A 69 -19.42 4.02 -3.34
C ASN A 69 -20.16 4.09 -1.98
N GLY A 70 -19.43 4.10 -0.86
CA GLY A 70 -20.00 4.19 0.49
C GLY A 70 -20.66 2.92 1.02
N THR A 71 -20.61 1.79 0.29
CA THR A 71 -21.28 0.54 0.69
C THR A 71 -20.37 -0.68 0.57
N THR A 72 -20.04 -1.08 -0.66
CA THR A 72 -19.31 -2.33 -0.94
C THR A 72 -17.86 -2.11 -1.32
N ASP A 73 -17.49 -0.90 -1.74
CA ASP A 73 -16.13 -0.61 -2.15
C ASP A 73 -15.18 -0.72 -0.96
N TYR A 74 -14.08 -1.45 -1.16
CA TYR A 74 -13.01 -1.56 -0.16
C TYR A 74 -11.65 -1.22 -0.76
N LEU A 75 -10.79 -0.68 0.10
CA LEU A 75 -9.39 -0.39 -0.21
C LEU A 75 -8.45 -1.29 0.58
N GLU A 76 -7.36 -1.65 -0.08
CA GLU A 76 -6.25 -2.42 0.48
C GLU A 76 -4.91 -1.81 0.03
N LEU A 77 -3.86 -2.04 0.80
CA LEU A 77 -2.49 -1.75 0.39
C LEU A 77 -1.76 -3.07 0.13
N TYR A 78 -1.30 -3.26 -1.09
CA TYR A 78 -0.48 -4.41 -1.46
C TYR A 78 0.96 -4.00 -1.69
N ILE A 79 1.86 -4.95 -1.44
CA ILE A 79 3.28 -4.84 -1.75
C ILE A 79 3.58 -5.89 -2.82
N TRP A 80 4.21 -5.45 -3.91
CA TRP A 80 4.78 -6.35 -4.90
C TRP A 80 6.30 -6.30 -4.78
N HIS A 81 6.95 -7.45 -4.90
CA HIS A 81 8.39 -7.55 -5.07
C HIS A 81 8.74 -8.66 -6.07
N SER A 82 9.87 -8.53 -6.75
CA SER A 82 10.37 -9.54 -7.70
C SER A 82 11.05 -10.73 -7.02
N TYR A 83 11.43 -10.59 -5.75
CA TYR A 83 12.11 -11.66 -5.04
C TYR A 83 11.19 -12.86 -4.79
N SER A 84 11.68 -14.08 -4.99
CA SER A 84 10.86 -15.29 -4.93
C SER A 84 10.57 -15.78 -3.50
N SER A 85 11.26 -15.24 -2.50
CA SER A 85 11.05 -15.60 -1.09
C SER A 85 10.37 -14.47 -0.32
N PRO A 86 9.65 -14.77 0.78
CA PRO A 86 9.01 -13.75 1.60
C PRO A 86 10.01 -12.71 2.13
N LEU A 87 9.71 -11.43 1.92
CA LEU A 87 10.44 -10.31 2.50
C LEU A 87 9.74 -9.80 3.76
N GLN A 88 10.52 -9.43 4.78
CA GLN A 88 9.99 -8.91 6.03
C GLN A 88 9.72 -7.40 5.95
N LEU A 89 8.58 -6.99 6.49
CA LEU A 89 8.28 -5.59 6.77
C LEU A 89 9.18 -5.09 7.91
N VAL A 90 9.59 -3.83 7.83
CA VAL A 90 10.18 -3.16 9.00
C VAL A 90 9.08 -2.87 9.99
N VAL A 91 9.26 -3.29 11.25
CA VAL A 91 8.28 -3.13 12.32
C VAL A 91 8.78 -2.20 13.44
N GLY A 92 7.85 -1.78 14.31
CA GLY A 92 8.15 -1.02 15.52
C GLY A 92 7.70 0.45 15.49
N LYS A 93 7.30 0.98 14.33
CA LYS A 93 6.69 2.32 14.22
C LYS A 93 5.53 2.31 13.21
N SER A 94 4.42 2.98 13.55
CA SER A 94 3.22 3.04 12.70
C SER A 94 3.45 3.74 11.36
N PHE A 95 4.43 4.66 11.28
CA PHE A 95 4.75 5.36 10.03
C PHE A 95 5.47 4.48 8.99
N GLN A 96 5.91 3.27 9.35
CA GLN A 96 6.69 2.39 8.46
C GLN A 96 5.83 1.62 7.47
N ASN A 97 4.59 1.30 7.86
CA ASN A 97 3.64 0.60 7.02
C ASN A 97 2.25 1.07 7.40
N TYR A 98 1.56 1.73 6.48
CA TYR A 98 0.20 2.22 6.71
C TYR A 98 -0.54 2.41 5.40
N ILE A 99 -1.86 2.36 5.51
CA ILE A 99 -2.80 2.96 4.57
C ILE A 99 -3.70 3.92 5.35
N SER A 100 -3.90 5.11 4.84
CA SER A 100 -4.74 6.15 5.44
C SER A 100 -5.65 6.77 4.40
N ILE A 101 -6.84 7.17 4.82
CA ILE A 101 -7.81 7.87 3.98
C ILE A 101 -8.34 9.14 4.68
N VAL A 102 -8.60 10.19 3.90
CA VAL A 102 -9.26 11.43 4.34
C VAL A 102 -10.31 11.82 3.31
N GLY A 103 -11.49 12.28 3.76
CA GLY A 103 -12.63 12.63 2.90
C GLY A 103 -13.97 12.13 3.48
N PRO A 104 -15.04 12.09 2.67
CA PRO A 104 -15.06 12.44 1.24
C PRO A 104 -14.92 13.95 0.99
N PHE A 105 -14.40 14.32 -0.18
CA PHE A 105 -14.38 15.68 -0.73
C PHE A 105 -15.41 15.83 -1.85
#